data_AF-A0A535CUE0-F1
#
_entry.id   AF-A0A535CUE0-F1
#
_cell.length_a   1.000
_cell.length_b   1.000
_cell.length_c   1.000
_cell.angle_alpha   90.00
_cell.angle_beta   90.00
_cell.angle_gamma   90.00
#
_symmetry.space_group_name_H-M   'P 1'
#
loop_
_entity.id
_entity.type
_entity.pdbx_description
1 polymer ?
#
loop_
_entity_poly.entity_id
_entity_poly.type
_entity_poly.pdbx_seq_one_letter_code
_entity_poly.pdbx_strand_id
1 'polypeptide(L)'
;MLQREDQERRQVLRRLDDILETLEQLNLHDTTELTDSAAERLVMLGIKQPHNIPIPQLIERVWAMQQPFLTTIVVERRRRRRRKMDPQFSGGAGGLP
;
A
#
# COMPACT_ATOMS: atom_id res chain seq x y z
N MET A 1 0.87 10.35 -19.05
CA MET A 1 0.25 9.06 -18.71
C MET A 1 0.63 8.56 -17.32
N LEU A 2 1.83 8.84 -16.79
CA LEU A 2 2.27 8.48 -15.42
C LEU A 2 1.27 8.80 -14.28
N GLN A 3 0.53 9.91 -14.35
CA GLN A 3 -0.39 10.30 -13.27
C GLN A 3 -1.56 9.33 -13.06
N ARG A 4 -2.02 8.63 -14.12
CA ARG A 4 -3.14 7.66 -14.03
C ARG A 4 -2.68 6.36 -13.37
N GLU A 5 -1.53 5.83 -13.78
CA GLU A 5 -0.92 4.64 -13.17
C GLU A 5 -0.62 4.85 -11.68
N ASP A 6 -0.17 6.05 -11.29
CA ASP A 6 0.02 6.42 -9.88
C ASP A 6 -1.30 6.48 -9.11
N GLN A 7 -2.40 6.93 -9.73
CA GLN A 7 -3.73 6.94 -9.09
C GLN A 7 -4.26 5.52 -8.89
N GLU A 8 -4.14 4.66 -9.90
CA GLU A 8 -4.55 3.26 -9.83
C GLU A 8 -3.76 2.50 -8.75
N ARG A 9 -2.44 2.67 -8.69
CA ARG A 9 -1.60 2.08 -7.64
C ARG A 9 -2.02 2.50 -6.24
N ARG A 10 -2.31 3.80 -6.03
CA ARG A 10 -2.80 4.32 -4.75
C ARG A 10 -4.17 3.74 -4.39
N GLN A 11 -5.04 3.57 -5.37
CA GLN A 11 -6.36 3.00 -5.16
C GLN A 11 -6.28 1.51 -4.78
N VAL A 12 -5.43 0.72 -5.45
CA VAL A 12 -5.19 -0.69 -5.12
C VAL A 12 -4.60 -0.84 -3.72
N LEU A 13 -3.59 -0.03 -3.37
CA LEU A 13 -3.01 0.01 -2.03
C LEU A 13 -4.06 0.29 -0.96
N ARG A 14 -4.92 1.29 -1.19
CA ARG A 14 -5.97 1.63 -0.23
C ARG A 14 -6.95 0.49 -0.01
N ARG A 15 -7.33 -0.21 -1.09
CA ARG A 15 -8.18 -1.42 -0.99
C ARG A 15 -7.49 -2.54 -0.23
N LEU A 16 -6.17 -2.71 -0.40
CA LEU A 16 -5.38 -3.69 0.35
C LEU A 16 -5.30 -3.32 1.84
N ASP A 17 -5.08 -2.05 2.17
CA ASP A 17 -5.09 -1.58 3.56
C ASP A 17 -6.47 -1.78 4.22
N ASP A 18 -7.56 -1.38 3.55
CA ASP A 18 -8.92 -1.49 4.09
C ASP A 18 -9.32 -2.96 4.37
N ILE A 19 -8.95 -3.90 3.49
CA ILE A 19 -9.23 -5.33 3.71
C ILE A 19 -8.32 -5.93 4.79
N LEU A 20 -7.07 -5.47 4.88
CA LEU A 20 -6.14 -5.92 5.92
C LEU A 20 -6.67 -5.53 7.31
N GLU A 21 -7.10 -4.27 7.47
CA GLU A 21 -7.70 -3.78 8.72
C GLU A 21 -8.94 -4.61 9.11
N THR A 22 -9.79 -4.95 8.13
CA THR A 22 -10.98 -5.77 8.36
C THR A 22 -10.60 -7.17 8.86
N LEU A 23 -9.61 -7.80 8.23
CA LEU A 23 -9.14 -9.14 8.62
C LEU A 23 -8.46 -9.14 9.99
N GLU A 24 -7.67 -8.10 10.30
CA GLU A 24 -7.04 -7.93 11.61
C GLU A 24 -8.09 -7.74 12.71
N GLN A 25 -9.15 -6.96 12.47
CA GLN A 25 -10.26 -6.82 13.41
C GLN A 25 -10.95 -8.17 13.65
N LEU A 26 -11.28 -8.92 12.60
CA LEU A 26 -11.88 -10.25 12.74
C LEU A 26 -10.98 -11.19 13.57
N ASN A 27 -9.67 -11.15 13.32
CA ASN A 27 -8.70 -11.94 14.05
C ASN A 27 -8.58 -11.52 15.54
N LEU A 28 -8.62 -10.22 15.84
CA LEU A 28 -8.59 -9.70 17.21
C LEU A 28 -9.83 -10.09 18.02
N HIS A 29 -10.96 -10.27 17.34
CA HIS A 29 -12.21 -10.72 17.96
C HIS A 29 -12.33 -12.25 18.05
N ASP A 30 -11.29 -13.02 17.71
CA ASP A 30 -11.32 -14.49 17.59
C ASP A 30 -12.46 -15.00 16.67
N THR A 31 -12.90 -14.16 15.73
CA THR A 31 -13.92 -14.52 14.76
C THR A 31 -13.30 -15.43 13.72
N THR A 32 -13.87 -16.64 13.56
CA THR A 32 -13.42 -17.60 12.55
C THR A 32 -14.20 -17.48 11.24
N GLU A 33 -15.30 -16.75 11.25
CA GLU A 33 -16.18 -16.58 10.09
C GLU A 33 -15.82 -15.32 9.30
N LEU A 34 -15.49 -15.52 8.03
CA LEU A 34 -15.29 -14.44 7.09
C LEU A 34 -16.64 -13.96 6.54
N THR A 35 -16.92 -12.67 6.67
CA THR A 35 -18.15 -12.07 6.10
C THR A 35 -18.14 -12.16 4.57
N ASP A 36 -19.31 -12.36 3.96
CA ASP A 36 -19.46 -12.45 2.49
C ASP A 36 -18.91 -11.21 1.79
N SER A 37 -19.09 -10.03 2.40
CA SER A 37 -18.56 -8.78 1.88
C SER A 37 -17.03 -8.71 1.91
N ALA A 38 -16.37 -9.28 2.92
CA ALA A 38 -14.91 -9.37 2.97
C ALA A 38 -14.41 -10.43 1.96
N ALA A 39 -15.11 -11.56 1.85
CA ALA A 39 -14.81 -12.60 0.87
C ALA A 39 -14.86 -12.08 -0.58
N GLU A 40 -15.92 -11.35 -0.94
CA GLU A 40 -16.04 -10.77 -2.28
C GLU A 40 -14.88 -9.83 -2.61
N ARG A 41 -14.49 -8.99 -1.65
CA ARG A 41 -13.32 -8.09 -1.78
C ARG A 41 -12.02 -8.86 -1.98
N LEU A 42 -11.81 -9.96 -1.26
CA LEU A 42 -10.64 -10.83 -1.42
C LEU A 42 -10.63 -11.51 -2.80
N VAL A 43 -11.79 -11.93 -3.31
CA VAL A 43 -11.91 -12.48 -4.66
C VAL A 43 -11.57 -11.44 -5.72
N MET A 44 -12.01 -10.19 -5.57
CA MET A 44 -11.63 -9.09 -6.47
C MET A 44 -10.12 -8.81 -6.46
N LEU A 45 -9.44 -9.11 -5.36
CA LEU A 45 -7.97 -9.00 -5.24
C LEU A 45 -7.23 -10.23 -5.79
N GLY A 46 -7.96 -11.27 -6.21
CA GLY A 46 -7.40 -12.50 -6.80
C GLY A 46 -7.24 -13.67 -5.82
N ILE A 47 -7.73 -13.55 -4.58
CA ILE A 47 -7.72 -14.65 -3.62
C ILE A 47 -8.92 -15.57 -3.89
N LYS A 48 -8.64 -16.78 -4.37
CA LYS A 48 -9.67 -17.78 -4.67
C LYS A 48 -10.13 -18.48 -3.39
N GLN A 49 -11.44 -18.68 -3.27
CA GLN A 49 -12.09 -19.40 -2.16
C GLN A 49 -11.67 -18.89 -0.76
N PRO A 50 -11.86 -17.59 -0.46
CA PRO A 50 -11.37 -17.01 0.80
C PRO A 50 -12.02 -17.61 2.05
N HIS A 51 -13.24 -18.14 1.97
CA HIS A 51 -13.90 -18.83 3.11
C HIS A 51 -13.20 -20.14 3.52
N ASN A 52 -12.40 -20.76 2.65
CA ASN A 52 -11.65 -21.97 2.97
C ASN A 52 -10.28 -21.67 3.61
N ILE A 53 -9.93 -20.40 3.78
CA ILE A 53 -8.63 -19.97 4.26
C ILE A 53 -8.82 -19.33 5.65
N PRO A 54 -8.07 -19.78 6.67
CA PRO A 54 -8.12 -19.14 7.98
C PRO A 54 -7.76 -17.65 7.89
N ILE A 55 -8.43 -16.82 8.70
CA ILE A 55 -8.20 -15.37 8.73
C ILE A 55 -6.71 -15.00 8.90
N PRO A 56 -5.92 -15.63 9.79
CA PRO A 56 -4.48 -15.37 9.88
C PRO A 56 -3.73 -15.56 8.54
N GLN A 57 -4.09 -16.61 7.79
CA GLN A 57 -3.47 -16.86 6.48
C GLN A 57 -3.96 -15.87 5.41
N LEU A 58 -5.18 -15.35 5.53
CA LEU A 58 -5.66 -14.28 4.66
C LEU A 58 -4.88 -12.98 4.91
N ILE A 59 -4.61 -12.64 6.18
CA ILE A 59 -3.77 -11.48 6.57
C ILE A 59 -2.39 -11.59 5.91
N GLU A 60 -1.72 -12.74 6.04
CA GLU A 60 -0.40 -12.97 5.43
C GLU A 60 -0.42 -12.81 3.91
N ARG A 61 -1.46 -13.35 3.23
CA ARG A 61 -1.60 -13.24 1.77
C ARG A 61 -1.81 -11.80 1.33
N VAL A 62 -2.70 -11.06 2.00
CA VAL A 62 -2.93 -9.63 1.71
C VAL A 62 -1.66 -8.83 1.96
N TRP A 63 -0.96 -9.11 3.06
CA TRP A 63 0.31 -8.44 3.38
C TRP A 63 1.38 -8.71 2.33
N ALA A 64 1.51 -9.94 1.84
CA ALA A 64 2.41 -10.28 0.74
C ALA A 64 2.06 -9.53 -0.56
N MET A 65 0.77 -9.31 -0.83
CA MET A 65 0.32 -8.49 -1.96
C MET A 65 0.68 -7.01 -1.79
N GLN A 66 0.77 -6.49 -0.55
CA GLN A 66 1.19 -5.11 -0.27
C GLN A 66 2.70 -4.87 -0.41
N GLN A 67 3.54 -5.85 -0.09
CA GLN A 67 5.01 -5.75 -0.15
C GLN A 67 5.60 -5.06 -1.41
N PRO A 68 5.19 -5.42 -2.65
CA PRO A 68 5.72 -4.77 -3.86
C PRO A 68 5.38 -3.28 -3.94
N PHE A 69 4.22 -2.89 -3.41
CA PHE A 69 3.79 -1.50 -3.38
C PHE A 69 4.51 -0.71 -2.29
N LEU A 70 4.74 -1.28 -1.11
CA LEU A 70 5.50 -0.64 -0.03
C LEU A 70 6.95 -0.35 -0.45
N THR A 71 7.61 -1.31 -1.10
CA THR A 71 8.96 -1.12 -1.66
C THR A 71 8.97 0.04 -2.66
N THR A 72 7.98 0.06 -3.55
CA THR A 72 7.83 1.13 -4.55
C THR A 72 7.56 2.50 -3.90
N ILE A 73 6.69 2.59 -2.88
CA ILE A 73 6.39 3.84 -2.17
C ILE A 73 7.62 4.35 -1.41
N VAL A 74 8.37 3.48 -0.74
CA VAL A 74 9.61 3.86 -0.03
C VAL A 74 10.65 4.39 -1.01
N VAL A 75 10.84 3.71 -2.14
CA VAL A 75 11.77 4.13 -3.20
C VAL A 75 11.31 5.46 -3.85
N GLU A 76 10.03 5.60 -4.17
CA GLU A 76 9.48 6.80 -4.80
C GLU A 76 9.49 8.00 -3.83
N ARG A 77 9.18 7.81 -2.54
CA ARG A 77 9.37 8.85 -1.50
C ARG A 77 10.83 9.28 -1.41
N ARG A 78 11.80 8.34 -1.43
CA ARG A 78 13.24 8.67 -1.46
C ARG A 78 13.63 9.43 -2.73
N ARG A 79 13.15 9.01 -3.90
CA ARG A 79 13.40 9.67 -5.19
C ARG A 79 12.85 11.10 -5.22
N ARG A 80 11.64 11.32 -4.71
CA ARG A 80 11.02 12.66 -4.58
C ARG A 80 11.76 13.54 -3.58
N ARG A 81 12.27 12.98 -2.46
CA ARG A 81 13.11 13.74 -1.53
C ARG A 81 14.44 14.14 -2.15
N ARG A 82 15.10 13.24 -2.90
CA ARG A 82 16.36 13.55 -3.60
C ARG A 82 16.18 14.64 -4.65
N ARG A 83 15.06 14.63 -5.41
CA ARG A 83 14.71 15.70 -6.36
C ARG A 83 14.44 17.06 -5.72
N LYS A 84 14.10 17.10 -4.42
CA LYS A 84 13.94 18.35 -3.66
C LYS A 84 15.25 18.83 -3.02
N MET A 85 16.31 18.04 -3.09
CA MET A 85 17.63 18.32 -2.48
C MET A 85 18.71 18.63 -3.52
N ASP A 86 18.34 19.17 -4.68
CA ASP A 86 19.29 19.79 -5.60
C ASP A 86 19.19 21.33 -5.51
N PRO A 87 19.76 21.97 -4.47
CA PRO A 87 19.94 23.41 -4.42
C PRO A 87 21.24 23.79 -5.12
N GLN A 88 21.37 23.50 -6.42
CA GLN A 88 22.43 24.11 -7.22
C GLN A 88 21.92 25.41 -7.85
N PHE A 89 21.43 26.34 -7.02
CA PHE A 89 21.28 27.77 -7.34
C PHE A 89 21.20 28.56 -6.04
N SER A 90 22.29 28.53 -5.27
CA SER A 90 22.51 29.41 -4.12
C SER A 90 24.00 29.68 -3.97
N GLY A 91 24.58 30.41 -4.93
CA GLY A 91 25.73 31.29 -4.69
C GLY A 91 25.27 32.65 -5.17
N GLY A 92 24.81 33.56 -4.31
CA GLY A 92 25.61 34.09 -3.21
C GLY A 92 26.24 35.37 -3.73
N ALA A 93 25.43 36.42 -3.82
CA ALA A 93 25.88 37.78 -3.98
C ALA A 93 26.73 38.19 -2.76
N GLY A 94 27.87 38.84 -2.99
CA GLY A 94 28.55 39.66 -1.98
C GLY A 94 30.06 39.51 -1.92
N GLY A 95 30.78 40.59 -2.27
CA GLY A 95 32.20 40.81 -1.95
C GLY A 95 32.96 41.52 -3.08
N LEU A 96 32.81 42.85 -3.24
CA LEU A 96 33.69 43.94 -2.71
C LEU A 96 34.85 44.29 -3.67
N PRO A 97 35.44 45.50 -3.63
CA PRO A 97 34.98 46.78 -3.08
C PRO A 97 34.52 47.79 -4.15
#